data_AF-A0AA46NI03-F1
#
_entry.id   AF-A0AA46NI03-F1
#
_cell.length_a   1.000
_cell.length_b   1.000
_cell.length_c   1.000
_cell.angle_alpha   90.00
_cell.angle_beta   90.00
_cell.angle_gamma   90.00
#
_symmetry.space_group_name_H-M   'P 1'
#
loop_
_entity.id
_entity.type
_entity.pdbx_description
1 polymer ?
#
loop_
_entity_poly.entity_id
_entity_poly.type
_entity_poly.pdbx_seq_one_letter_code
_entity_poly.pdbx_strand_id
1 'polypeptide(L)'
;MSKRTRDNFTQRTIDALRRRVSNCCSNPECYVLTVEPQATDPTKVIDTGVAAHICAASIGGPRYKAEMTTEERKDINNAIWLCAHCSIKIDREPEAYPAPLLHHWKKEAEHRIKINSNSRLYTQNEADYKVHRTLLQGIGVNLSDRMQTSISEVARAVKSYIHKLDPRLDVEYSFINGSNHFEINVKEDTDDPVIINFIPIDPSEYNEKFSDLIDHGQTLSCDIAKVTTNSLGLDSIFPQNLKDGILIIEPNNKRTAIVEIQDEEGETLMSFEDELILGKETFSFSSMKYNHLLSFKINKIPYSGQPIKDGFNLDLNFQLWDNKNLSKLPYFDQIFKFYKSLSNSKEFKAIIYIDGLEVFSSSTSIGKTYFSRLLPLLSYTYYCRLICNVLHIELPFKSDITFSIEEYRDVFETAKAIKAVQINNKFSCTFTLIRDSLLSISTFMGSSEIIIQQNIIIELDNVFKENIKKDVFIRHTFTNPNLSVINNTKSKKNYTYKIKADNKHHLGRYKRMTTLTPITPANEKEVMSI
;
A
#
# COMPACT_ATOMS: atom_id res chain seq x y z
N MET A 1 20.63 -46.48 9.52
CA MET A 1 21.02 -45.51 8.47
C MET A 1 22.26 -44.76 8.94
N SER A 2 23.39 -44.95 8.26
CA SER A 2 24.68 -44.34 8.62
C SER A 2 24.59 -42.82 8.60
N LYS A 3 24.91 -42.19 9.73
CA LYS A 3 24.97 -40.73 9.91
C LYS A 3 26.13 -40.22 9.05
N ARG A 4 25.86 -39.78 7.81
CA ARG A 4 26.88 -39.21 6.92
C ARG A 4 27.60 -38.08 7.66
N THR A 5 28.88 -38.29 7.95
CA THR A 5 29.74 -37.37 8.69
C THR A 5 29.86 -36.08 7.90
N ARG A 6 29.17 -35.01 8.34
CA ARG A 6 29.30 -33.68 7.72
C ARG A 6 30.56 -33.02 8.25
N ASP A 7 31.42 -32.58 7.35
CA ASP A 7 32.68 -31.93 7.71
C ASP A 7 32.50 -30.47 8.15
N ASN A 8 31.97 -30.30 9.35
CA ASN A 8 31.71 -28.99 9.93
C ASN A 8 33.00 -28.27 10.34
N PHE A 9 33.00 -26.95 10.21
CA PHE A 9 34.05 -26.09 10.73
C PHE A 9 34.12 -26.14 12.26
N THR A 10 35.32 -25.98 12.80
CA THR A 10 35.48 -25.80 14.25
C THR A 10 35.01 -24.41 14.68
N GLN A 11 34.65 -24.24 15.95
CA GLN A 11 34.29 -22.92 16.49
C GLN A 11 35.41 -21.90 16.30
N ARG A 12 36.67 -22.33 16.46
CA ARG A 12 37.86 -21.49 16.20
C ARG A 12 37.92 -21.01 14.75
N THR A 13 37.60 -21.87 13.79
CA THR A 13 37.55 -21.51 12.36
C THR A 13 36.44 -20.49 12.09
N ILE A 14 35.25 -20.71 12.67
CA ILE A 14 34.09 -19.81 12.54
C ILE A 14 34.42 -18.43 13.11
N ASP A 15 35.00 -18.38 14.32
CA ASP A 15 35.39 -17.13 14.97
C ASP A 15 36.47 -16.38 14.21
N ALA A 16 37.48 -17.08 13.68
CA ALA A 16 38.49 -16.45 12.83
C ALA A 16 37.86 -15.89 11.55
N LEU A 17 36.98 -16.66 10.90
CA LEU A 17 36.34 -16.28 9.64
C LEU A 17 35.51 -14.99 9.78
N ARG A 18 34.60 -14.94 10.77
CA ARG A 18 33.74 -13.76 10.97
C ARG A 18 34.55 -12.51 11.35
N ARG A 19 35.60 -12.67 12.17
CA ARG A 19 36.48 -11.56 12.58
C ARG A 19 37.29 -10.96 11.43
N ARG A 20 37.69 -11.79 10.45
CA ARG A 20 38.42 -11.31 9.25
C ARG A 20 37.60 -10.37 8.37
N VAL A 21 36.26 -10.44 8.47
CA VAL A 21 35.33 -9.59 7.75
C VAL A 21 34.51 -8.67 8.68
N SER A 22 34.94 -8.50 9.93
CA SER A 22 34.27 -7.67 10.94
C SER A 22 32.78 -7.99 11.17
N ASN A 23 32.41 -9.28 11.05
CA ASN A 23 31.03 -9.77 11.10
C ASN A 23 30.11 -9.18 10.01
N CYS A 24 30.66 -8.68 8.89
CA CYS A 24 29.87 -8.26 7.74
C CYS A 24 29.70 -9.39 6.72
N CYS A 25 28.54 -9.47 6.08
CA CYS A 25 28.30 -10.39 4.98
C CYS A 25 29.34 -10.18 3.85
N SER A 26 29.95 -11.26 3.35
CA SER A 26 30.95 -11.19 2.27
C SER A 26 30.36 -11.00 0.88
N ASN A 27 29.03 -11.06 0.71
CA ASN A 27 28.40 -10.76 -0.58
C ASN A 27 28.58 -9.27 -0.94
N PRO A 28 29.14 -8.94 -2.12
CA PRO A 28 29.43 -7.57 -2.54
C PRO A 28 28.21 -6.66 -2.71
N GLU A 29 26.99 -7.20 -2.74
CA GLU A 29 25.76 -6.42 -2.86
C GLU A 29 24.98 -6.33 -1.54
N CYS A 30 25.49 -6.90 -0.44
CA CYS A 30 24.73 -7.06 0.80
C CYS A 30 25.32 -6.26 1.96
N TYR A 31 26.56 -6.53 2.36
CA TYR A 31 27.30 -5.81 3.41
C TYR A 31 26.65 -5.64 4.78
N VAL A 32 25.55 -6.33 5.06
CA VAL A 32 24.88 -6.24 6.35
C VAL A 32 25.76 -6.78 7.47
N LEU A 33 25.67 -6.14 8.64
CA LEU A 33 26.20 -6.68 9.90
C LEU A 33 25.40 -7.93 10.27
N THR A 34 26.08 -8.94 10.77
CA THR A 34 25.45 -10.20 11.18
C THR A 34 25.41 -10.38 12.69
N VAL A 35 25.91 -9.42 13.46
CA VAL A 35 25.94 -9.46 14.93
C VAL A 35 25.37 -8.16 15.49
N GLU A 36 24.50 -8.29 16.47
CA GLU A 36 23.95 -7.17 17.24
C GLU A 36 23.85 -7.51 18.74
N PRO A 37 23.85 -6.51 19.65
CA PRO A 37 23.61 -6.75 21.07
C PRO A 37 22.21 -7.33 21.31
N GLN A 38 22.09 -8.25 22.26
CA GLN A 38 20.77 -8.74 22.68
C GLN A 38 20.11 -7.71 23.62
N ALA A 39 18.88 -7.30 23.31
CA ALA A 39 18.16 -6.27 24.09
C ALA A 39 17.88 -6.67 25.55
N THR A 40 17.73 -7.97 25.82
CA THR A 40 17.32 -8.49 27.13
C THR A 40 18.49 -8.94 28.02
N ASP A 41 19.68 -9.13 27.45
CA ASP A 41 20.85 -9.63 28.18
C ASP A 41 22.12 -8.93 27.67
N PRO A 42 22.73 -8.04 28.48
CA PRO A 42 23.88 -7.25 28.07
C PRO A 42 25.15 -8.07 27.84
N THR A 43 25.16 -9.36 28.20
CA THR A 43 26.30 -10.26 27.99
C THR A 43 26.21 -11.06 26.69
N LYS A 44 25.09 -10.96 25.97
CA LYS A 44 24.80 -11.77 24.78
C LYS A 44 24.63 -10.93 23.53
N VAL A 45 24.75 -11.61 22.41
CA VAL A 45 24.56 -11.07 21.07
C VAL A 45 23.59 -11.94 20.31
N ILE A 46 22.90 -11.35 19.34
CA ILE A 46 22.16 -12.07 18.31
C ILE A 46 23.11 -12.19 17.10
N ASP A 47 23.43 -13.42 16.70
CA ASP A 47 24.27 -13.72 15.54
C ASP A 47 23.42 -14.36 14.44
N THR A 48 23.31 -13.66 13.30
CA THR A 48 22.58 -14.09 12.10
C THR A 48 23.52 -14.51 10.96
N GLY A 49 24.82 -14.61 11.27
CA GLY A 49 25.85 -14.98 10.32
C GLY A 49 26.05 -16.48 10.22
N VAL A 50 26.50 -16.93 9.04
CA VAL A 50 26.71 -18.33 8.71
C VAL A 50 28.08 -18.49 8.07
N ALA A 51 28.89 -19.39 8.63
CA ALA A 51 30.10 -19.89 7.97
C ALA A 51 29.71 -20.92 6.91
N ALA A 52 29.56 -20.45 5.67
CA ALA A 52 29.18 -21.28 4.53
C ALA A 52 30.40 -21.96 3.90
N HIS A 53 30.23 -23.20 3.47
CA HIS A 53 31.22 -23.94 2.70
C HIS A 53 31.21 -23.49 1.25
N ILE A 54 32.37 -23.11 0.71
CA ILE A 54 32.53 -22.77 -0.71
C ILE A 54 32.38 -24.05 -1.56
N CYS A 55 33.09 -25.13 -1.20
CA CYS A 55 32.84 -26.49 -1.69
C CYS A 55 32.23 -27.32 -0.56
N ALA A 56 31.12 -28.02 -0.82
CA ALA A 56 30.32 -28.68 0.22
C ALA A 56 31.08 -29.64 1.16
N ALA A 57 30.63 -29.63 2.42
CA ALA A 57 31.09 -30.48 3.53
C ALA A 57 30.65 -31.96 3.45
N SER A 58 29.81 -32.32 2.49
CA SER A 58 29.25 -33.67 2.37
C SER A 58 29.00 -34.04 0.92
N ILE A 59 29.16 -35.32 0.61
CA ILE A 59 28.87 -35.89 -0.70
C ILE A 59 27.46 -35.50 -1.16
N GLY A 60 27.36 -34.96 -2.37
CA GLY A 60 26.10 -34.53 -3.00
C GLY A 60 25.62 -33.13 -2.59
N GLY A 61 26.39 -32.39 -1.80
CA GLY A 61 26.09 -30.99 -1.50
C GLY A 61 26.52 -30.02 -2.62
N PRO A 62 26.10 -28.74 -2.53
CA PRO A 62 26.45 -27.71 -3.50
C PRO A 62 27.97 -27.61 -3.75
N ARG A 63 28.39 -27.64 -5.02
CA ARG A 63 29.81 -27.53 -5.42
C ARG A 63 30.73 -28.57 -4.76
N TYR A 64 30.22 -29.76 -4.43
CA TYR A 64 31.03 -30.84 -3.87
C TYR A 64 32.14 -31.27 -4.84
N LYS A 65 33.39 -31.27 -4.38
CA LYS A 65 34.55 -31.83 -5.11
C LYS A 65 34.97 -33.13 -4.46
N ALA A 66 35.09 -34.23 -5.20
CA ALA A 66 35.37 -35.55 -4.62
C ALA A 66 36.83 -35.69 -4.13
N GLU A 67 37.72 -34.90 -4.73
CA GLU A 67 39.17 -34.94 -4.53
C GLU A 67 39.59 -34.22 -3.24
N MET A 68 38.72 -33.39 -2.67
CA MET A 68 39.00 -32.67 -1.42
C MET A 68 38.98 -33.61 -0.22
N THR A 69 40.07 -33.56 0.54
CA THR A 69 40.24 -34.22 1.83
C THR A 69 39.31 -33.63 2.90
N THR A 70 39.15 -34.34 4.01
CA THR A 70 38.35 -33.88 5.16
C THR A 70 38.93 -32.58 5.74
N GLU A 71 40.25 -32.49 5.79
CA GLU A 71 41.02 -31.35 6.28
C GLU A 71 40.77 -30.13 5.39
N GLU A 72 40.85 -30.28 4.06
CA GLU A 72 40.59 -29.20 3.11
C GLU A 72 39.14 -28.71 3.15
N ARG A 73 38.16 -29.59 3.38
CA ARG A 73 36.75 -29.17 3.53
C ARG A 73 36.51 -28.32 4.77
N LYS A 74 37.24 -28.60 5.85
CA LYS A 74 37.17 -27.89 7.15
C LYS A 74 38.08 -26.67 7.21
N ASP A 75 38.91 -26.45 6.20
CA ASP A 75 39.86 -25.36 6.18
C ASP A 75 39.16 -24.00 5.96
N ILE A 76 39.71 -22.95 6.58
CA ILE A 76 39.17 -21.59 6.47
C ILE A 76 39.20 -21.04 5.03
N ASN A 77 40.09 -21.56 4.18
CA ASN A 77 40.15 -21.21 2.77
C ASN A 77 38.92 -21.69 2.00
N ASN A 78 38.27 -22.76 2.46
CA ASN A 78 37.02 -23.28 1.93
C ASN A 78 35.78 -22.63 2.59
N ALA A 79 35.95 -21.59 3.40
CA ALA A 79 34.87 -20.95 4.16
C ALA A 79 34.64 -19.49 3.77
N ILE A 80 33.37 -19.08 3.70
CA ILE A 80 32.93 -17.69 3.49
C ILE A 80 31.88 -17.30 4.55
N TRP A 81 31.96 -16.07 5.08
CA TRP A 81 30.99 -15.56 6.05
C TRP A 81 29.86 -14.83 5.34
N LEU A 82 28.62 -15.27 5.54
CA LEU A 82 27.44 -14.68 4.90
C LEU A 82 26.34 -14.47 5.93
N CYS A 83 25.43 -13.51 5.69
CA CYS A 83 24.17 -13.49 6.43
C CYS A 83 23.32 -14.71 6.06
N ALA A 84 22.39 -15.09 6.93
CA ALA A 84 21.50 -16.24 6.71
C ALA A 84 20.79 -16.22 5.34
N HIS A 85 20.38 -15.04 4.86
CA HIS A 85 19.76 -14.91 3.54
C HIS A 85 20.73 -15.27 2.40
N CYS A 86 21.92 -14.67 2.38
CA CYS A 86 22.90 -14.92 1.33
C CYS A 86 23.45 -16.35 1.36
N SER A 87 23.61 -16.97 2.54
CA SER A 87 24.05 -18.36 2.63
C SER A 87 23.04 -19.32 1.98
N ILE A 88 21.73 -19.07 2.14
CA ILE A 88 20.69 -19.87 1.50
C ILE A 88 20.70 -19.63 -0.02
N LYS A 89 20.85 -18.37 -0.46
CA LYS A 89 20.85 -18.00 -1.87
C LYS A 89 21.92 -18.74 -2.67
N ILE A 90 23.16 -18.75 -2.18
CA ILE A 90 24.28 -19.37 -2.90
C ILE A 90 24.18 -20.90 -3.01
N ASP A 91 23.49 -21.55 -2.06
CA ASP A 91 23.34 -23.00 -2.03
C ASP A 91 22.19 -23.49 -2.90
N ARG A 92 21.18 -22.64 -3.15
CA ARG A 92 20.05 -22.95 -4.04
C ARG A 92 20.42 -22.86 -5.53
N GLU A 93 21.41 -22.05 -5.88
CA GLU A 93 21.84 -21.82 -7.27
C GLU A 93 23.35 -22.01 -7.44
N PRO A 94 23.90 -23.22 -7.24
CA PRO A 94 25.34 -23.45 -7.23
C PRO A 94 26.05 -23.13 -8.56
N GLU A 95 25.32 -23.18 -9.69
CA GLU A 95 25.81 -22.82 -11.01
C GLU A 95 25.99 -21.30 -11.16
N ALA A 96 25.08 -20.50 -10.60
CA ALA A 96 25.17 -19.04 -10.59
C ALA A 96 26.23 -18.53 -9.59
N TYR A 97 26.49 -19.30 -8.53
CA TYR A 97 27.48 -19.00 -7.50
C TYR A 97 28.58 -20.06 -7.42
N PRO A 98 29.42 -20.21 -8.46
CA PRO A 98 30.45 -21.25 -8.51
C PRO A 98 31.58 -20.95 -7.52
N ALA A 99 32.35 -21.99 -7.15
CA ALA A 99 33.41 -21.86 -6.14
C ALA A 99 34.43 -20.72 -6.42
N PRO A 100 34.90 -20.49 -7.67
CA PRO A 100 35.79 -19.37 -7.97
C PRO A 100 35.20 -17.99 -7.63
N LEU A 101 33.90 -17.78 -7.86
CA LEU A 101 33.22 -16.54 -7.52
C LEU A 101 33.16 -16.33 -6.00
N LEU A 102 32.85 -17.38 -5.24
CA LEU A 102 32.79 -17.29 -3.78
C LEU A 102 34.18 -17.06 -3.16
N HIS A 103 35.23 -17.66 -3.73
CA HIS A 103 36.60 -17.32 -3.34
C HIS A 103 36.94 -15.85 -3.65
N HIS A 104 36.45 -15.32 -4.77
CA HIS A 104 36.61 -13.90 -5.10
C HIS A 104 35.88 -13.00 -4.09
N TRP A 105 34.61 -13.27 -3.78
CA TRP A 105 33.84 -12.55 -2.76
C TRP A 105 34.53 -12.54 -1.39
N LYS A 106 35.04 -13.71 -0.95
CA LYS A 106 35.84 -13.81 0.27
C LYS A 106 37.04 -12.87 0.25
N LYS A 107 37.81 -12.88 -0.85
CA LYS A 107 39.00 -12.03 -1.01
C LYS A 107 38.64 -10.55 -0.99
N GLU A 108 37.59 -10.15 -1.71
CA GLU A 108 37.10 -8.76 -1.73
C GLU A 108 36.59 -8.30 -0.35
N ALA A 109 35.88 -9.15 0.38
CA ALA A 109 35.40 -8.83 1.71
C ALA A 109 36.56 -8.61 2.70
N GLU A 110 37.56 -9.49 2.69
CA GLU A 110 38.76 -9.35 3.53
C GLU A 110 39.60 -8.13 3.10
N HIS A 111 39.71 -7.88 1.80
CA HIS A 111 40.39 -6.68 1.27
C HIS A 111 39.69 -5.40 1.69
N ARG A 112 38.35 -5.36 1.64
CA ARG A 112 37.54 -4.22 2.07
C ARG A 112 37.78 -3.88 3.54
N ILE A 113 37.83 -4.88 4.43
CA ILE A 113 38.17 -4.62 5.83
C ILE A 113 39.61 -4.12 5.98
N LYS A 114 40.55 -4.67 5.21
CA LYS A 114 41.95 -4.25 5.24
C LYS A 114 42.13 -2.77 4.84
N ILE A 115 41.50 -2.32 3.76
CA ILE A 115 41.61 -0.92 3.29
C ILE A 115 40.85 0.07 4.17
N ASN A 116 39.82 -0.39 4.89
CA ASN A 116 39.03 0.42 5.82
C ASN A 116 39.49 0.28 7.28
N SER A 117 40.64 -0.37 7.52
CA SER A 117 41.18 -0.54 8.87
C SER A 117 41.49 0.84 9.48
N ASN A 118 41.06 1.05 10.73
CA ASN A 118 41.13 2.33 11.45
C ASN A 118 40.35 3.49 10.80
N SER A 119 39.47 3.22 9.85
CA SER A 119 38.53 4.21 9.33
C SER A 119 37.35 4.41 10.28
N ARG A 120 36.85 5.65 10.37
CA ARG A 120 35.61 5.98 11.09
C ARG A 120 34.41 5.35 10.37
N LEU A 121 33.52 4.71 11.13
CA LEU A 121 32.19 4.31 10.66
C LEU A 121 31.27 5.53 10.61
N TYR A 122 30.40 5.58 9.60
CA TYR A 122 29.41 6.63 9.44
C TYR A 122 28.02 6.03 9.62
N THR A 123 27.16 6.74 10.33
CA THR A 123 25.70 6.53 10.28
C THR A 123 25.18 6.86 8.88
N GLN A 124 23.98 6.39 8.55
CA GLN A 124 23.34 6.70 7.27
C GLN A 124 23.25 8.22 7.04
N ASN A 125 22.78 8.97 8.05
CA ASN A 125 22.68 10.42 7.97
C ASN A 125 24.03 11.12 7.73
N GLU A 126 25.13 10.62 8.33
CA GLU A 126 26.47 11.18 8.11
C GLU A 126 27.01 10.85 6.70
N ALA A 127 26.69 9.67 6.18
CA ALA A 127 27.05 9.28 4.82
C ALA A 127 26.30 10.15 3.79
N ASP A 128 24.99 10.30 3.96
CA ASP A 128 24.13 11.15 3.12
C ASP A 128 24.60 12.61 3.17
N TYR A 129 24.93 13.12 4.36
CA TYR A 129 25.55 14.44 4.52
C TYR A 129 26.84 14.59 3.72
N LYS A 130 27.76 13.62 3.79
CA LYS A 130 29.02 13.69 3.04
C LYS A 130 28.78 13.69 1.55
N VAL A 131 27.85 12.87 1.07
CA VAL A 131 27.47 12.82 -0.35
C VAL A 131 26.92 14.19 -0.76
N HIS A 132 25.95 14.74 -0.03
CA HIS A 132 25.37 16.05 -0.32
C HIS A 132 26.39 17.19 -0.24
N ARG A 133 27.24 17.22 0.79
CA ARG A 133 28.34 18.20 0.91
C ARG A 133 29.27 18.13 -0.29
N THR A 134 29.65 16.92 -0.72
CA THR A 134 30.54 16.71 -1.87
C THR A 134 29.89 17.18 -3.16
N LEU A 135 28.59 16.91 -3.34
CA LEU A 135 27.81 17.40 -4.49
C LEU A 135 27.74 18.94 -4.51
N LEU A 136 27.48 19.56 -3.35
CA LEU A 136 27.41 21.02 -3.20
C LEU A 136 28.77 21.70 -3.44
N GLN A 137 29.87 21.10 -2.95
CA GLN A 137 31.23 21.56 -3.28
C GLN A 137 31.51 21.44 -4.79
N GLY A 138 31.02 20.37 -5.43
CA GLY A 138 31.13 20.17 -6.87
C GLY A 138 30.45 21.25 -7.71
N ILE A 139 29.42 21.92 -7.19
CA ILE A 139 28.75 23.06 -7.84
C ILE A 139 29.21 24.43 -7.31
N GLY A 140 30.32 24.48 -6.55
CA GLY A 140 30.97 25.71 -6.10
C GLY A 140 30.58 26.22 -4.70
N VAL A 141 29.74 25.49 -3.95
CA VAL A 141 29.31 25.87 -2.60
C VAL A 141 30.35 25.42 -1.56
N ASN A 142 31.11 26.36 -1.01
CA ASN A 142 32.12 26.08 0.02
C ASN A 142 31.50 25.97 1.43
N LEU A 143 31.42 24.75 1.94
CA LEU A 143 30.96 24.45 3.31
C LEU A 143 32.15 24.29 4.27
N SER A 144 32.15 25.01 5.40
CA SER A 144 33.25 24.97 6.38
C SER A 144 33.35 23.60 7.11
N ASP A 145 34.57 23.17 7.42
CA ASP A 145 34.84 21.87 8.08
C ASP A 145 34.38 21.78 9.54
N ARG A 146 34.00 22.91 10.17
CA ARG A 146 33.62 22.97 11.59
C ARG A 146 32.13 22.72 11.86
N MET A 147 31.31 22.55 10.83
CA MET A 147 29.86 22.49 11.01
C MET A 147 29.41 21.08 11.40
N GLN A 148 28.86 20.97 12.61
CA GLN A 148 28.15 19.79 13.06
C GLN A 148 26.68 19.95 12.71
N THR A 149 26.24 19.21 11.69
CA THR A 149 24.93 18.55 11.66
C THR A 149 23.69 19.44 11.73
N SER A 150 23.18 19.91 10.57
CA SER A 150 21.73 20.06 10.36
C SER A 150 21.40 20.34 8.88
N ILE A 151 20.29 19.83 8.37
CA ILE A 151 19.68 20.28 7.09
C ILE A 151 19.52 21.81 7.08
N SER A 152 19.27 22.42 8.24
CA SER A 152 19.17 23.88 8.38
C SER A 152 20.49 24.62 8.11
N GLU A 153 21.65 24.01 8.36
CA GLU A 153 22.95 24.61 8.03
C GLU A 153 23.22 24.54 6.52
N VAL A 154 22.81 23.44 5.89
CA VAL A 154 22.84 23.30 4.42
C VAL A 154 21.93 24.34 3.77
N ALA A 155 20.69 24.47 4.26
CA ALA A 155 19.74 25.47 3.77
C ALA A 155 20.31 26.89 3.87
N ARG A 156 20.91 27.24 5.03
CA ARG A 156 21.55 28.55 5.23
C ARG A 156 22.73 28.78 4.28
N ALA A 157 23.55 27.76 4.03
CA ALA A 157 24.68 27.87 3.12
C ALA A 157 24.24 28.02 1.66
N VAL A 158 23.23 27.25 1.22
CA VAL A 158 22.61 27.37 -0.10
C VAL A 158 22.03 28.77 -0.28
N LYS A 159 21.23 29.25 0.69
CA LYS A 159 20.69 30.61 0.71
C LYS A 159 21.79 31.66 0.58
N SER A 160 22.85 31.57 1.41
CA SER A 160 23.98 32.50 1.36
C SER A 160 24.77 32.46 0.06
N TYR A 161 24.91 31.29 -0.56
CA TYR A 161 25.63 31.12 -1.82
C TYR A 161 24.84 31.73 -2.99
N ILE A 162 23.57 31.38 -3.12
CA ILE A 162 22.70 31.89 -4.19
C ILE A 162 22.55 33.41 -4.04
N HIS A 163 22.35 33.92 -2.82
CA HIS A 163 22.28 35.35 -2.56
C HIS A 163 23.57 36.10 -2.96
N LYS A 164 24.74 35.45 -2.83
CA LYS A 164 26.02 36.02 -3.28
C LYS A 164 26.14 36.03 -4.81
N LEU A 165 25.61 35.02 -5.50
CA LEU A 165 25.60 34.94 -6.97
C LEU A 165 24.60 35.94 -7.58
N ASP A 166 23.44 36.10 -6.95
CA ASP A 166 22.42 37.05 -7.37
C ASP A 166 21.67 37.64 -6.16
N PRO A 167 22.00 38.86 -5.72
CA PRO A 167 21.39 39.50 -4.55
C PRO A 167 19.90 39.79 -4.68
N ARG A 168 19.34 39.73 -5.90
CA ARG A 168 17.91 39.93 -6.19
C ARG A 168 17.05 38.76 -5.72
N LEU A 169 17.66 37.60 -5.49
CA LEU A 169 16.98 36.39 -5.04
C LEU A 169 17.02 36.25 -3.53
N ASP A 170 15.91 35.81 -2.97
CA ASP A 170 15.80 35.18 -1.66
C ASP A 170 15.34 33.74 -1.85
N VAL A 171 16.22 32.78 -1.54
CA VAL A 171 15.96 31.36 -1.79
C VAL A 171 15.95 30.59 -0.48
N GLU A 172 14.87 29.87 -0.24
CA GLU A 172 14.76 28.87 0.83
C GLU A 172 14.96 27.48 0.25
N TYR A 173 15.71 26.63 0.97
CA TYR A 173 16.01 25.27 0.56
C TYR A 173 15.48 24.27 1.58
N SER A 174 14.79 23.24 1.09
CA SER A 174 14.38 22.09 1.88
C SER A 174 14.58 20.78 1.13
N PHE A 175 14.66 19.68 1.88
CA PHE A 175 14.77 18.33 1.33
C PHE A 175 13.57 17.51 1.80
N ILE A 176 12.65 17.22 0.87
CA ILE A 176 11.35 16.61 1.16
C ILE A 176 11.23 15.34 0.31
N ASN A 177 10.93 14.20 0.94
CA ASN A 177 10.70 12.91 0.27
C ASN A 177 11.82 12.50 -0.71
N GLY A 178 13.09 12.74 -0.36
CA GLY A 178 14.22 12.38 -1.22
C GLY A 178 14.51 13.39 -2.34
N SER A 179 13.79 14.52 -2.39
CA SER A 179 13.90 15.52 -3.45
C SER A 179 14.31 16.89 -2.91
N ASN A 180 15.13 17.62 -3.68
CA ASN A 180 15.49 19.01 -3.39
C ASN A 180 14.31 19.93 -3.74
N HIS A 181 13.95 20.81 -2.82
CA HIS A 181 12.93 21.83 -3.03
C HIS A 181 13.56 23.21 -2.80
N PHE A 182 13.38 24.09 -3.78
CA PHE A 182 13.84 25.47 -3.74
C PHE A 182 12.61 26.38 -3.85
N GLU A 183 12.37 27.16 -2.81
CA GLU A 183 11.40 28.24 -2.85
C GLU A 183 12.15 29.52 -3.20
N ILE A 184 11.80 30.15 -4.32
CA ILE A 184 12.54 31.27 -4.89
C ILE A 184 11.65 32.49 -4.87
N ASN A 185 12.03 33.50 -4.09
CA ASN A 185 11.38 34.79 -4.02
C ASN A 185 12.28 35.85 -4.68
N VAL A 186 11.71 36.62 -5.61
CA VAL A 186 12.42 37.76 -6.23
C VAL A 186 12.06 39.01 -5.43
N LYS A 187 13.06 39.80 -5.03
CA LYS A 187 12.83 41.03 -4.27
C LYS A 187 12.07 42.06 -5.13
N GLU A 188 10.98 42.60 -4.58
CA GLU A 188 10.24 43.73 -5.16
C GLU A 188 11.18 44.96 -5.22
N ASP A 189 11.20 45.69 -6.33
CA ASP A 189 12.00 46.92 -6.59
C ASP A 189 13.45 46.76 -7.13
N THR A 190 13.69 45.87 -8.09
CA THR A 190 14.96 45.85 -8.84
C THR A 190 14.79 46.45 -10.24
N ASP A 191 15.62 47.44 -10.61
CA ASP A 191 15.61 48.05 -11.97
C ASP A 191 15.94 47.05 -13.10
N ASP A 192 16.65 45.96 -12.77
CA ASP A 192 16.97 44.87 -13.70
C ASP A 192 16.23 43.58 -13.28
N PRO A 193 15.18 43.15 -14.00
CA PRO A 193 14.35 42.02 -13.62
C PRO A 193 15.09 40.69 -13.77
N VAL A 194 14.74 39.72 -12.92
CA VAL A 194 15.12 38.33 -13.12
C VAL A 194 14.26 37.74 -14.23
N ILE A 195 14.88 37.33 -15.33
CA ILE A 195 14.22 36.77 -16.51
C ILE A 195 14.40 35.27 -16.51
N ILE A 196 13.30 34.52 -16.59
CA ILE A 196 13.29 33.08 -16.78
C ILE A 196 12.62 32.80 -18.13
N ASN A 197 13.34 32.16 -19.04
CA ASN A 197 12.82 31.69 -20.32
C ASN A 197 12.73 30.17 -20.31
N PHE A 198 11.77 29.62 -21.04
CA PHE A 198 11.64 28.17 -21.21
C PHE A 198 11.14 27.83 -22.62
N ILE A 199 11.34 26.58 -23.03
CA ILE A 199 10.89 26.05 -24.32
C ILE A 199 9.94 24.88 -24.06
N PRO A 200 8.62 25.03 -24.29
CA PRO A 200 7.67 23.92 -24.22
C PRO A 200 7.98 22.84 -25.25
N ILE A 201 7.75 21.58 -24.90
CA ILE A 201 7.86 20.46 -25.86
C ILE A 201 6.73 20.54 -26.91
N ASP A 202 5.51 20.87 -26.46
CA ASP A 202 4.35 21.16 -27.33
C ASP A 202 3.92 22.63 -27.16
N PRO A 203 4.33 23.53 -28.09
CA PRO A 203 3.93 24.93 -28.04
C PRO A 203 2.43 25.17 -28.23
N SER A 204 1.73 24.29 -28.94
CA SER A 204 0.28 24.44 -29.17
C SER A 204 -0.47 24.18 -27.87
N GLU A 205 -0.14 23.08 -27.21
CA GLU A 205 -0.69 22.73 -25.90
C GLU A 205 -0.40 23.82 -24.86
N TYR A 206 0.83 24.35 -24.83
CA TYR A 206 1.20 25.45 -23.94
C TYR A 206 0.31 26.69 -24.16
N ASN A 207 0.14 27.13 -25.41
CA ASN A 207 -0.63 28.34 -25.70
C ASN A 207 -2.11 28.19 -25.30
N GLU A 208 -2.70 27.01 -25.57
CA GLU A 208 -4.07 26.70 -25.13
C GLU A 208 -4.19 26.76 -23.60
N LYS A 209 -3.30 26.05 -22.88
CA LYS A 209 -3.29 26.04 -21.42
C LYS A 209 -3.00 27.41 -20.81
N PHE A 210 -2.20 28.24 -21.49
CA PHE A 210 -1.91 29.60 -21.05
C PHE A 210 -3.12 30.52 -21.19
N SER A 211 -3.90 30.38 -22.27
CA SER A 211 -5.20 31.06 -22.36
C SER A 211 -6.15 30.58 -21.26
N ASP A 212 -6.25 29.27 -21.05
CA ASP A 212 -7.10 28.68 -20.01
C ASP A 212 -6.71 29.13 -18.58
N LEU A 213 -5.42 29.34 -18.32
CA LEU A 213 -4.91 29.91 -17.08
C LEU A 213 -5.45 31.33 -16.85
N ILE A 214 -5.38 32.18 -17.87
CA ILE A 214 -5.74 33.60 -17.79
C ILE A 214 -7.27 33.79 -17.81
N ASP A 215 -7.95 33.12 -18.73
CA ASP A 215 -9.37 33.36 -19.00
C ASP A 215 -10.27 32.51 -18.10
N HIS A 216 -9.77 31.36 -17.62
CA HIS A 216 -10.59 30.40 -16.88
C HIS A 216 -10.03 29.97 -15.52
N GLY A 217 -8.87 30.49 -15.13
CA GLY A 217 -8.29 30.21 -13.82
C GLY A 217 -7.84 28.77 -13.65
N GLN A 218 -7.33 28.12 -14.70
CA GLN A 218 -6.82 26.76 -14.60
C GLN A 218 -5.30 26.73 -14.43
N THR A 219 -4.79 25.92 -13.49
CA THR A 219 -3.34 25.67 -13.37
C THR A 219 -2.80 25.13 -14.70
N LEU A 220 -1.79 25.81 -15.24
CA LEU A 220 -1.06 25.36 -16.41
C LEU A 220 -0.02 24.33 -15.98
N SER A 221 0.02 23.18 -16.66
CA SER A 221 1.08 22.19 -16.53
C SER A 221 1.47 21.69 -17.92
N CYS A 222 2.74 21.78 -18.31
CA CYS A 222 3.24 21.28 -19.60
C CYS A 222 4.70 20.83 -19.51
N ASP A 223 5.11 19.95 -20.42
CA ASP A 223 6.49 19.51 -20.51
C ASP A 223 7.37 20.58 -21.18
N ILE A 224 8.60 20.74 -20.69
CA ILE A 224 9.60 21.68 -21.20
C ILE A 224 10.90 20.99 -21.60
N ALA A 225 11.46 21.40 -22.74
CA ALA A 225 12.74 20.93 -23.24
C ALA A 225 13.93 21.71 -22.69
N LYS A 226 13.72 22.96 -22.28
CA LYS A 226 14.79 23.86 -21.84
C LYS A 226 14.28 24.94 -20.90
N VAL A 227 15.12 25.35 -19.97
CA VAL A 227 14.99 26.57 -19.16
C VAL A 227 16.29 27.37 -19.24
N THR A 228 16.22 28.69 -19.33
CA THR A 228 17.36 29.61 -19.26
C THR A 228 17.02 30.83 -18.44
N THR A 229 18.02 31.50 -17.89
CA THR A 229 17.83 32.64 -17.00
C THR A 229 18.95 33.68 -17.17
N ASN A 230 18.71 34.92 -16.79
CA ASN A 230 19.74 35.96 -16.67
C ASN A 230 20.38 36.00 -15.27
N SER A 231 20.03 35.05 -14.40
CA SER A 231 20.50 34.98 -13.02
C SER A 231 21.50 33.84 -12.83
N LEU A 232 22.74 34.18 -12.47
CA LEU A 232 23.76 33.20 -12.11
C LEU A 232 23.35 32.36 -10.89
N GLY A 233 22.53 32.93 -9.99
CA GLY A 233 21.96 32.21 -8.85
C GLY A 233 21.01 31.11 -9.32
N LEU A 234 20.09 31.43 -10.23
CA LEU A 234 19.17 30.44 -10.80
C LEU A 234 19.89 29.41 -11.69
N ASP A 235 20.89 29.82 -12.48
CA ASP A 235 21.71 28.91 -13.30
C ASP A 235 22.43 27.84 -12.44
N SER A 236 22.72 28.15 -11.18
CA SER A 236 23.36 27.22 -10.25
C SER A 236 22.42 26.13 -9.70
N ILE A 237 21.09 26.35 -9.76
CA ILE A 237 20.07 25.42 -9.25
C ILE A 237 19.23 24.77 -10.35
N PHE A 238 19.07 25.43 -11.49
CA PHE A 238 18.35 24.86 -12.63
C PHE A 238 19.19 23.77 -13.31
N PRO A 239 18.58 22.63 -13.66
CA PRO A 239 19.28 21.54 -14.31
C PRO A 239 19.77 21.96 -15.70
N GLN A 240 21.07 21.79 -15.97
CA GLN A 240 21.70 22.13 -17.24
C GLN A 240 21.21 21.25 -18.41
N ASN A 241 20.79 20.02 -18.13
CA ASN A 241 20.22 19.07 -19.10
C ASN A 241 18.86 18.55 -18.60
N LEU A 242 17.77 19.14 -19.09
CA LEU A 242 16.40 18.68 -18.81
C LEU A 242 16.09 17.44 -19.65
N LYS A 243 15.70 16.34 -18.99
CA LYS A 243 15.16 15.15 -19.66
C LYS A 243 13.64 15.08 -19.54
N ASP A 244 13.13 15.31 -18.33
CA ASP A 244 11.71 15.18 -17.96
C ASP A 244 11.23 16.44 -17.22
N GLY A 245 11.43 17.61 -17.84
CA GLY A 245 11.10 18.90 -17.25
C GLY A 245 9.61 19.19 -17.32
N ILE A 246 8.98 19.54 -16.19
CA ILE A 246 7.58 19.97 -16.15
C ILE A 246 7.52 21.41 -15.64
N LEU A 247 6.84 22.28 -16.38
CA LEU A 247 6.50 23.63 -15.95
C LEU A 247 5.08 23.64 -15.42
N ILE A 248 4.90 24.13 -14.20
CA ILE A 248 3.60 24.36 -13.58
C ILE A 248 3.47 25.86 -13.28
N ILE A 249 2.42 26.50 -13.76
CA ILE A 249 2.10 27.91 -13.46
C ILE A 249 0.74 27.96 -12.79
N GLU A 250 0.75 28.47 -11.56
CA GLU A 250 -0.46 28.78 -10.80
C GLU A 250 -0.68 30.29 -10.74
N PRO A 251 -1.91 30.76 -10.93
CA PRO A 251 -2.23 32.18 -10.80
C PRO A 251 -2.41 32.57 -9.33
N ASN A 252 -2.08 33.80 -8.99
CA ASN A 252 -2.19 34.33 -7.62
C ASN A 252 -3.62 34.78 -7.24
N ASN A 253 -4.56 34.74 -8.18
CA ASN A 253 -5.95 35.18 -7.99
C ASN A 253 -6.80 34.08 -7.32
N LYS A 254 -6.40 33.69 -6.11
CA LYS A 254 -7.01 32.59 -5.36
C LYS A 254 -8.01 33.09 -4.32
N ARG A 255 -9.04 32.29 -4.05
CA ARG A 255 -10.04 32.49 -2.99
C ARG A 255 -10.34 31.16 -2.33
N THR A 256 -10.36 31.12 -1.00
CA THR A 256 -10.83 29.93 -0.29
C THR A 256 -12.30 29.70 -0.61
N ALA A 257 -12.63 28.48 -1.02
CA ALA A 257 -13.98 28.09 -1.35
C ALA A 257 -14.31 26.71 -0.77
N ILE A 258 -15.59 26.53 -0.44
CA ILE A 258 -16.15 25.23 -0.08
C ILE A 258 -17.06 24.78 -1.21
N VAL A 259 -16.84 23.59 -1.74
CA VAL A 259 -17.72 22.97 -2.72
C VAL A 259 -18.45 21.80 -2.08
N GLU A 260 -19.77 21.87 -2.05
CA GLU A 260 -20.64 20.79 -1.60
C GLU A 260 -21.27 20.05 -2.77
N ILE A 261 -21.21 18.73 -2.72
CA ILE A 261 -21.94 17.84 -3.61
C ILE A 261 -23.13 17.31 -2.82
N GLN A 262 -24.33 17.66 -3.26
CA GLN A 262 -25.61 17.25 -2.66
C GLN A 262 -26.37 16.32 -3.58
N ASP A 263 -27.18 15.43 -3.01
CA ASP A 263 -28.12 14.61 -3.77
C ASP A 263 -29.44 15.36 -4.08
N GLU A 264 -30.40 14.65 -4.68
CA GLU A 264 -31.72 15.17 -5.04
C GLU A 264 -32.55 15.59 -3.81
N GLU A 265 -32.25 15.07 -2.62
CA GLU A 265 -32.95 15.37 -1.36
C GLU A 265 -32.30 16.57 -0.62
N GLY A 266 -31.16 17.06 -1.12
CA GLY A 266 -30.38 18.15 -0.51
C GLY A 266 -29.40 17.67 0.56
N GLU A 267 -29.19 16.35 0.70
CA GLU A 267 -28.23 15.80 1.65
C GLU A 267 -26.81 15.90 1.07
N THR A 268 -25.89 16.45 1.87
CA THR A 268 -24.48 16.59 1.45
C THR A 268 -23.80 15.22 1.41
N LEU A 269 -23.47 14.76 0.20
CA LEU A 269 -22.72 13.54 -0.06
C LEU A 269 -21.23 13.71 0.27
N MET A 270 -20.66 14.87 -0.09
CA MET A 270 -19.27 15.23 0.17
C MET A 270 -19.05 16.73 0.06
N SER A 271 -18.14 17.28 0.87
CA SER A 271 -17.62 18.63 0.73
C SER A 271 -16.13 18.63 0.39
N PHE A 272 -15.67 19.67 -0.29
CA PHE A 272 -14.27 19.97 -0.59
C PHE A 272 -13.99 21.39 -0.14
N GLU A 273 -12.82 21.64 0.45
CA GLU A 273 -12.42 22.97 0.91
C GLU A 273 -11.01 23.21 0.39
N ASP A 274 -10.88 24.19 -0.49
CA ASP A 274 -9.61 24.46 -1.19
C ASP A 274 -9.62 25.84 -1.85
N GLU A 275 -8.54 26.15 -2.57
CA GLU A 275 -8.42 27.38 -3.35
C GLU A 275 -9.18 27.28 -4.69
N LEU A 276 -10.13 28.19 -4.86
CA LEU A 276 -10.78 28.52 -6.13
C LEU A 276 -9.96 29.60 -6.83
N ILE A 277 -9.80 29.45 -8.14
CA ILE A 277 -8.99 30.34 -8.95
C ILE A 277 -9.87 31.14 -9.90
N LEU A 278 -9.73 32.46 -9.87
CA LEU A 278 -10.50 33.39 -10.69
C LEU A 278 -9.77 33.70 -12.01
N GLY A 279 -10.38 33.30 -13.14
CA GLY A 279 -10.00 33.76 -14.48
C GLY A 279 -10.82 34.97 -14.91
N LYS A 280 -10.48 35.55 -16.08
CA LYS A 280 -11.18 36.73 -16.62
C LYS A 280 -12.63 36.46 -17.02
N GLU A 281 -12.91 35.30 -17.58
CA GLU A 281 -14.22 34.94 -18.13
C GLU A 281 -14.96 33.93 -17.26
N THR A 282 -14.21 33.01 -16.65
CA THR A 282 -14.73 31.93 -15.79
C THR A 282 -13.75 31.67 -14.65
N PHE A 283 -14.17 30.86 -13.67
CA PHE A 283 -13.33 30.44 -12.57
C PHE A 283 -13.29 28.92 -12.47
N SER A 284 -12.26 28.38 -11.84
CA SER A 284 -12.08 26.93 -11.69
C SER A 284 -11.73 26.56 -10.26
N PHE A 285 -12.12 25.37 -9.84
CA PHE A 285 -11.87 24.82 -8.52
C PHE A 285 -11.21 23.45 -8.65
N SER A 286 -10.18 23.18 -7.86
CA SER A 286 -9.53 21.87 -7.78
C SER A 286 -9.22 21.58 -6.32
N SER A 287 -9.52 20.37 -5.87
CA SER A 287 -9.21 19.93 -4.52
C SER A 287 -8.80 18.47 -4.48
N MET A 288 -7.95 18.14 -3.51
CA MET A 288 -7.54 16.77 -3.25
C MET A 288 -7.93 16.37 -1.82
N LYS A 289 -8.59 15.22 -1.68
CA LYS A 289 -9.06 14.70 -0.38
C LYS A 289 -8.48 13.31 -0.12
N TYR A 290 -8.43 12.94 1.17
CA TYR A 290 -7.98 11.63 1.63
C TYR A 290 -6.53 11.29 1.22
N ASN A 291 -5.60 12.22 1.48
CA ASN A 291 -4.18 12.09 1.14
C ASN A 291 -3.96 11.85 -0.37
N HIS A 292 -4.52 12.72 -1.21
CA HIS A 292 -4.43 12.69 -2.68
C HIS A 292 -5.10 11.47 -3.35
N LEU A 293 -5.90 10.71 -2.60
CA LEU A 293 -6.62 9.54 -3.12
C LEU A 293 -7.82 9.93 -3.98
N LEU A 294 -8.51 11.00 -3.61
CA LEU A 294 -9.64 11.53 -4.36
C LEU A 294 -9.29 12.93 -4.87
N SER A 295 -9.32 13.12 -6.18
CA SER A 295 -9.16 14.42 -6.83
C SER A 295 -10.51 14.88 -7.34
N PHE A 296 -10.85 16.13 -7.07
CA PHE A 296 -12.07 16.75 -7.53
C PHE A 296 -11.77 18.07 -8.23
N LYS A 297 -12.29 18.25 -9.45
CA LYS A 297 -12.10 19.47 -10.23
C LYS A 297 -13.41 19.91 -10.89
N ILE A 298 -13.64 21.21 -10.90
CA ILE A 298 -14.66 21.86 -11.71
C ILE A 298 -13.97 22.96 -12.51
N ASN A 299 -13.95 22.84 -13.83
CA ASN A 299 -13.30 23.80 -14.71
C ASN A 299 -14.31 24.71 -15.41
N LYS A 300 -13.87 25.93 -15.74
CA LYS A 300 -14.59 26.91 -16.59
C LYS A 300 -16.00 27.26 -16.08
N ILE A 301 -16.15 27.48 -14.77
CA ILE A 301 -17.42 27.87 -14.13
C ILE A 301 -17.77 29.31 -14.52
N PRO A 302 -18.91 29.56 -15.18
CA PRO A 302 -19.26 30.90 -15.65
C PRO A 302 -19.74 31.80 -14.50
N TYR A 303 -19.28 33.06 -14.49
CA TYR A 303 -19.78 34.07 -13.54
C TYR A 303 -21.28 34.37 -13.70
N SER A 304 -21.84 34.07 -14.87
CA SER A 304 -23.27 34.27 -15.15
C SER A 304 -24.19 33.24 -14.48
N GLY A 305 -23.65 32.20 -13.83
CA GLY A 305 -24.43 31.15 -13.17
C GLY A 305 -25.09 30.14 -14.14
N GLN A 306 -24.64 30.11 -15.40
CA GLN A 306 -25.12 29.13 -16.37
C GLN A 306 -24.68 27.70 -16.01
N PRO A 307 -25.45 26.66 -16.36
CA PRO A 307 -25.07 25.28 -16.14
C PRO A 307 -23.76 24.93 -16.85
N ILE A 308 -22.91 24.14 -16.21
CA ILE A 308 -21.65 23.68 -16.80
C ILE A 308 -21.92 22.41 -17.61
N LYS A 309 -21.54 22.42 -18.90
CA LYS A 309 -21.43 21.20 -19.70
C LYS A 309 -20.02 20.63 -19.51
N ASP A 310 -19.93 19.41 -19.00
CA ASP A 310 -18.71 18.57 -18.98
C ASP A 310 -17.50 19.10 -18.17
N GLY A 311 -17.72 19.94 -17.15
CA GLY A 311 -16.64 20.51 -16.34
C GLY A 311 -16.30 19.77 -15.04
N PHE A 312 -17.11 18.78 -14.62
CA PHE A 312 -16.95 18.06 -13.37
C PHE A 312 -16.06 16.82 -13.54
N ASN A 313 -14.91 16.79 -12.88
CA ASN A 313 -13.97 15.67 -12.89
C ASN A 313 -13.73 15.15 -11.47
N LEU A 314 -13.88 13.84 -11.28
CA LEU A 314 -13.75 13.17 -9.99
C LEU A 314 -12.93 11.88 -10.10
N ASP A 315 -11.64 11.97 -9.81
CA ASP A 315 -10.68 10.90 -10.07
C ASP A 315 -10.21 10.21 -8.78
N LEU A 316 -9.99 8.89 -8.87
CA LEU A 316 -9.41 8.09 -7.79
C LEU A 316 -8.01 7.59 -8.16
N ASN A 317 -7.04 7.83 -7.29
CA ASN A 317 -5.69 7.29 -7.43
C ASN A 317 -5.52 5.95 -6.69
N PHE A 318 -5.89 4.85 -7.34
CA PHE A 318 -5.79 3.51 -6.77
C PHE A 318 -4.35 3.07 -6.46
N GLN A 319 -3.33 3.65 -7.10
CA GLN A 319 -1.93 3.29 -6.85
C GLN A 319 -1.52 3.58 -5.41
N LEU A 320 -2.16 4.56 -4.75
CA LEU A 320 -1.94 4.85 -3.33
C LEU A 320 -2.40 3.71 -2.39
N TRP A 321 -3.18 2.75 -2.90
CA TRP A 321 -3.53 1.53 -2.19
C TRP A 321 -2.62 0.34 -2.50
N ASP A 322 -1.73 0.43 -3.49
CA ASP A 322 -0.89 -0.70 -3.87
C ASP A 322 -0.06 -1.22 -2.70
N ASN A 323 0.00 -2.55 -2.59
CA ASN A 323 0.66 -3.30 -1.52
C ASN A 323 0.08 -3.09 -0.10
N LYS A 324 -0.94 -2.25 0.07
CA LYS A 324 -1.66 -2.15 1.35
C LYS A 324 -2.61 -3.33 1.50
N ASN A 325 -2.78 -3.81 2.73
CA ASN A 325 -3.70 -4.88 3.04
C ASN A 325 -5.15 -4.48 2.70
N LEU A 326 -5.85 -5.28 1.88
CA LEU A 326 -7.23 -5.07 1.46
C LEU A 326 -8.14 -4.72 2.65
N SER A 327 -8.05 -5.49 3.73
CA SER A 327 -8.90 -5.31 4.91
C SER A 327 -8.69 -3.96 5.62
N LYS A 328 -7.54 -3.31 5.41
CA LYS A 328 -7.10 -2.09 6.10
C LYS A 328 -6.84 -0.92 5.13
N LEU A 329 -7.52 -0.88 3.98
CA LEU A 329 -7.37 0.22 3.03
C LEU A 329 -7.84 1.56 3.63
N PRO A 330 -6.98 2.59 3.65
CA PRO A 330 -7.33 3.89 4.22
C PRO A 330 -8.42 4.57 3.39
N TYR A 331 -9.41 5.15 4.08
CA TYR A 331 -10.52 5.93 3.52
C TYR A 331 -11.45 5.17 2.54
N PHE A 332 -11.29 3.85 2.39
CA PHE A 332 -12.08 3.07 1.44
C PHE A 332 -13.58 3.20 1.68
N ASP A 333 -14.03 3.07 2.95
CA ASP A 333 -15.45 3.01 3.25
C ASP A 333 -16.14 4.35 2.95
N GLN A 334 -15.45 5.48 3.20
CA GLN A 334 -15.91 6.82 2.81
C GLN A 334 -16.03 6.96 1.29
N ILE A 335 -15.00 6.53 0.55
CA ILE A 335 -14.99 6.59 -0.92
C ILE A 335 -16.06 5.70 -1.53
N PHE A 336 -16.16 4.46 -1.07
CA PHE A 336 -17.14 3.51 -1.58
C PHE A 336 -18.57 4.00 -1.30
N LYS A 337 -18.84 4.53 -0.10
CA LYS A 337 -20.14 5.14 0.22
C LYS A 337 -20.44 6.31 -0.73
N PHE A 338 -19.49 7.22 -0.92
CA PHE A 338 -19.66 8.38 -1.79
C PHE A 338 -19.96 8.00 -3.24
N TYR A 339 -19.11 7.19 -3.87
CA TYR A 339 -19.29 6.75 -5.26
C TYR A 339 -20.56 5.92 -5.45
N LYS A 340 -20.90 5.07 -4.47
CA LYS A 340 -22.15 4.29 -4.51
C LYS A 340 -23.37 5.21 -4.45
N SER A 341 -23.35 6.22 -3.58
CA SER A 341 -24.45 7.19 -3.47
C SER A 341 -24.58 7.98 -4.77
N LEU A 342 -23.47 8.54 -5.26
CA LEU A 342 -23.41 9.30 -6.50
C LEU A 342 -23.89 8.48 -7.72
N SER A 343 -23.58 7.18 -7.78
CA SER A 343 -24.02 6.29 -8.87
C SER A 343 -25.52 5.94 -8.84
N ASN A 344 -26.16 6.06 -7.68
CA ASN A 344 -27.58 5.77 -7.51
C ASN A 344 -28.46 7.02 -7.72
N SER A 345 -27.89 8.21 -7.56
CA SER A 345 -28.55 9.47 -7.84
C SER A 345 -28.74 9.66 -9.35
N LYS A 346 -29.89 10.21 -9.77
CA LYS A 346 -30.11 10.59 -11.17
C LYS A 346 -29.43 11.92 -11.47
N GLU A 347 -29.49 12.83 -10.51
CA GLU A 347 -28.84 14.13 -10.53
C GLU A 347 -28.15 14.41 -9.19
N PHE A 348 -27.14 15.26 -9.22
CA PHE A 348 -26.53 15.84 -8.03
C PHE A 348 -26.31 17.33 -8.26
N LYS A 349 -26.23 18.06 -7.17
CA LYS A 349 -26.04 19.50 -7.17
C LYS A 349 -24.65 19.82 -6.64
N ALA A 350 -23.87 20.58 -7.41
CA ALA A 350 -22.63 21.16 -6.95
C ALA A 350 -22.90 22.61 -6.52
N ILE A 351 -22.62 22.94 -5.26
CA ILE A 351 -22.80 24.27 -4.68
C ILE A 351 -21.44 24.79 -4.23
N ILE A 352 -21.12 26.03 -4.56
CA ILE A 352 -19.85 26.67 -4.20
C ILE A 352 -20.14 27.83 -3.26
N TYR A 353 -19.45 27.83 -2.12
CA TYR A 353 -19.50 28.88 -1.12
C TYR A 353 -18.16 29.60 -1.03
N ILE A 354 -18.19 30.93 -0.98
CA ILE A 354 -17.04 31.78 -0.65
C ILE A 354 -17.46 32.65 0.53
N ASP A 355 -16.65 32.67 1.60
CA ASP A 355 -16.96 33.37 2.85
C ASP A 355 -18.36 33.03 3.42
N GLY A 356 -18.82 31.79 3.20
CA GLY A 356 -20.14 31.30 3.61
C GLY A 356 -21.31 31.73 2.72
N LEU A 357 -21.07 32.50 1.64
CA LEU A 357 -22.08 32.91 0.68
C LEU A 357 -22.10 31.96 -0.52
N GLU A 358 -23.29 31.47 -0.90
CA GLU A 358 -23.47 30.70 -2.13
C GLU A 358 -23.21 31.60 -3.35
N VAL A 359 -22.14 31.31 -4.09
CA VAL A 359 -21.74 32.06 -5.29
C VAL A 359 -22.07 31.32 -6.59
N PHE A 360 -22.26 30.01 -6.51
CA PHE A 360 -22.61 29.18 -7.65
C PHE A 360 -23.37 27.93 -7.21
N SER A 361 -24.34 27.52 -8.01
CA SER A 361 -25.08 26.28 -7.80
C SER A 361 -25.50 25.73 -9.17
N SER A 362 -25.14 24.48 -9.46
CA SER A 362 -25.58 23.81 -10.68
C SER A 362 -25.88 22.35 -10.42
N SER A 363 -27.03 21.90 -10.95
CA SER A 363 -27.38 20.49 -11.01
C SER A 363 -26.82 19.88 -12.29
N THR A 364 -26.28 18.67 -12.17
CA THR A 364 -25.82 17.89 -13.32
C THR A 364 -26.10 16.40 -13.12
N SER A 365 -26.20 15.68 -14.23
CA SER A 365 -26.31 14.23 -14.26
C SER A 365 -24.98 13.64 -14.69
N ILE A 366 -24.40 12.73 -13.90
CA ILE A 366 -23.27 11.93 -14.37
C ILE A 366 -23.82 10.79 -15.24
N GLY A 367 -23.35 10.70 -16.48
CA GLY A 367 -23.68 9.59 -17.36
C GLY A 367 -23.29 8.26 -16.73
N LYS A 368 -24.15 7.24 -16.85
CA LYS A 368 -23.90 5.88 -16.28
C LYS A 368 -22.57 5.27 -16.75
N THR A 369 -22.07 5.67 -17.90
CA THR A 369 -20.78 5.23 -18.45
C THR A 369 -19.58 5.68 -17.61
N TYR A 370 -19.68 6.82 -16.91
CA TYR A 370 -18.62 7.33 -16.03
C TYR A 370 -18.23 6.31 -14.94
N PHE A 371 -19.22 5.64 -14.37
CA PHE A 371 -19.01 4.66 -13.30
C PHE A 371 -18.69 3.25 -13.82
N SER A 372 -18.74 3.02 -15.14
CA SER A 372 -18.69 1.68 -15.74
C SER A 372 -17.43 0.89 -15.42
N ARG A 373 -16.31 1.56 -15.11
CA ARG A 373 -15.06 0.92 -14.66
C ARG A 373 -14.82 1.08 -13.16
N LEU A 374 -15.03 2.28 -12.62
CA LEU A 374 -14.70 2.62 -11.23
C LEU A 374 -15.58 1.87 -10.23
N LEU A 375 -16.90 1.86 -10.42
CA LEU A 375 -17.82 1.29 -9.45
C LEU A 375 -17.74 -0.24 -9.36
N PRO A 376 -17.57 -1.00 -10.48
CA PRO A 376 -17.27 -2.42 -10.41
C PRO A 376 -15.98 -2.72 -9.64
N LEU A 377 -14.89 -1.98 -9.88
CA LEU A 377 -13.64 -2.18 -9.14
C LEU A 377 -13.81 -1.92 -7.64
N LEU A 378 -14.46 -0.82 -7.26
CA LEU A 378 -14.75 -0.51 -5.86
C LEU A 378 -15.66 -1.59 -5.23
N SER A 379 -16.68 -2.05 -5.95
CA SER A 379 -17.59 -3.11 -5.46
C SER A 379 -16.87 -4.44 -5.29
N TYR A 380 -16.05 -4.82 -6.27
CA TYR A 380 -15.20 -6.02 -6.21
C TYR A 380 -14.27 -5.96 -5.00
N THR A 381 -13.58 -4.82 -4.84
CA THR A 381 -12.71 -4.57 -3.68
C THR A 381 -13.48 -4.71 -2.37
N TYR A 382 -14.68 -4.12 -2.27
CA TYR A 382 -15.52 -4.21 -1.08
C TYR A 382 -15.85 -5.67 -0.71
N TYR A 383 -16.27 -6.49 -1.68
CA TYR A 383 -16.59 -7.90 -1.42
C TYR A 383 -15.35 -8.73 -1.05
N CYS A 384 -14.23 -8.52 -1.75
CA CYS A 384 -12.95 -9.14 -1.40
C CYS A 384 -12.50 -8.78 0.02
N ARG A 385 -12.66 -7.52 0.45
CA ARG A 385 -12.39 -7.08 1.83
C ARG A 385 -13.23 -7.83 2.85
N LEU A 386 -14.54 -7.98 2.59
CA LEU A 386 -15.42 -8.75 3.48
C LEU A 386 -14.97 -10.21 3.60
N ILE A 387 -14.59 -10.83 2.49
CA ILE A 387 -14.09 -12.21 2.48
C ILE A 387 -12.78 -12.31 3.26
N CYS A 388 -11.79 -11.46 2.96
CA CYS A 388 -10.50 -11.46 3.67
C CYS A 388 -10.66 -11.29 5.18
N ASN A 389 -11.57 -10.41 5.60
CA ASN A 389 -11.89 -10.20 7.01
C ASN A 389 -12.47 -11.46 7.69
N VAL A 390 -13.43 -12.14 7.05
CA VAL A 390 -14.03 -13.38 7.58
C VAL A 390 -13.01 -14.53 7.59
N LEU A 391 -12.15 -14.60 6.58
CA LEU A 391 -11.17 -15.66 6.43
C LEU A 391 -9.87 -15.42 7.19
N HIS A 392 -9.70 -14.24 7.79
CA HIS A 392 -8.44 -13.79 8.39
C HIS A 392 -7.24 -13.96 7.44
N ILE A 393 -7.43 -13.56 6.18
CA ILE A 393 -6.37 -13.56 5.15
C ILE A 393 -5.94 -12.12 4.93
N GLU A 394 -4.63 -11.90 4.94
CA GLU A 394 -4.04 -10.61 4.57
C GLU A 394 -3.57 -10.68 3.12
N LEU A 395 -4.26 -9.97 2.23
CA LEU A 395 -3.89 -9.85 0.82
C LEU A 395 -3.59 -8.38 0.47
N PRO A 396 -2.56 -8.11 -0.34
CA PRO A 396 -2.28 -6.77 -0.83
C PRO A 396 -3.27 -6.36 -1.92
N PHE A 397 -3.67 -5.09 -1.91
CA PHE A 397 -4.34 -4.48 -3.05
C PHE A 397 -3.34 -4.30 -4.22
N LYS A 398 -3.84 -4.52 -5.44
CA LYS A 398 -3.11 -4.35 -6.70
C LYS A 398 -4.00 -3.58 -7.67
N SER A 399 -3.62 -2.35 -8.00
CA SER A 399 -4.39 -1.40 -8.81
C SER A 399 -4.53 -1.81 -10.27
N ASP A 400 -3.61 -2.64 -10.76
CA ASP A 400 -3.59 -3.20 -12.11
C ASP A 400 -4.39 -4.50 -12.24
N ILE A 401 -5.26 -4.80 -11.27
CA ILE A 401 -6.16 -5.95 -11.31
C ILE A 401 -7.14 -5.84 -12.48
N THR A 402 -7.35 -6.96 -13.16
CA THR A 402 -8.46 -7.17 -14.08
C THR A 402 -9.24 -8.39 -13.62
N PHE A 403 -10.55 -8.39 -13.83
CA PHE A 403 -11.40 -9.51 -13.49
C PHE A 403 -12.55 -9.66 -14.48
N SER A 404 -13.01 -10.90 -14.66
CA SER A 404 -14.16 -11.24 -15.48
C SER A 404 -15.49 -10.99 -14.75
N ILE A 405 -16.60 -11.01 -15.48
CA ILE A 405 -17.95 -10.94 -14.89
C ILE A 405 -18.21 -12.16 -13.98
N GLU A 406 -17.65 -13.32 -14.33
CA GLU A 406 -17.79 -14.56 -13.57
C GLU A 406 -17.04 -14.46 -12.24
N GLU A 407 -15.77 -14.04 -12.27
CA GLU A 407 -14.95 -13.82 -11.08
C GLU A 407 -15.59 -12.80 -10.13
N TYR A 408 -16.13 -11.71 -10.68
CA TYR A 408 -16.88 -10.73 -9.89
C TYR A 408 -18.10 -11.36 -9.20
N ARG A 409 -18.89 -12.15 -9.95
CA ARG A 409 -20.09 -12.81 -9.43
C ARG A 409 -19.75 -13.81 -8.33
N ASP A 410 -18.67 -14.58 -8.49
CA ASP A 410 -18.26 -15.59 -7.53
C ASP A 410 -17.79 -14.96 -6.22
N VAL A 411 -17.01 -13.87 -6.31
CA VAL A 411 -16.64 -13.04 -5.14
C VAL A 411 -17.89 -12.45 -4.48
N PHE A 412 -18.83 -11.90 -5.25
CA PHE A 412 -20.07 -11.32 -4.73
C PHE A 412 -20.93 -12.34 -3.97
N GLU A 413 -21.24 -13.47 -4.60
CA GLU A 413 -22.07 -14.51 -3.99
C GLU A 413 -21.37 -15.15 -2.78
N THR A 414 -20.04 -15.33 -2.84
CA THR A 414 -19.26 -15.81 -1.70
C THR A 414 -19.34 -14.83 -0.53
N ALA A 415 -19.09 -13.54 -0.75
CA ALA A 415 -19.17 -12.52 0.30
C ALA A 415 -20.57 -12.47 0.94
N LYS A 416 -21.63 -12.60 0.13
CA LYS A 416 -23.01 -12.68 0.59
C LYS A 416 -23.31 -13.95 1.38
N ALA A 417 -22.70 -15.07 1.01
CA ALA A 417 -22.81 -16.34 1.71
C ALA A 417 -22.08 -16.34 3.06
N ILE A 418 -20.92 -15.69 3.18
CA ILE A 418 -20.04 -15.85 4.36
C ILE A 418 -20.14 -14.75 5.42
N LYS A 419 -21.29 -14.07 5.54
CA LYS A 419 -21.51 -12.98 6.52
C LYS A 419 -20.96 -13.28 7.92
N ALA A 420 -20.20 -12.35 8.48
CA ALA A 420 -19.47 -12.53 9.74
C ALA A 420 -20.37 -13.02 10.90
N VAL A 421 -21.31 -12.19 11.39
CA VAL A 421 -22.24 -12.53 12.47
C VAL A 421 -23.57 -11.81 12.28
N GLN A 422 -24.69 -12.50 12.49
CA GLN A 422 -26.03 -11.90 12.57
C GLN A 422 -26.76 -12.45 13.81
N ILE A 423 -27.34 -11.54 14.61
CA ILE A 423 -28.13 -11.89 15.80
C ILE A 423 -29.52 -11.32 15.62
N ASN A 424 -30.55 -12.17 15.66
CA ASN A 424 -31.95 -11.75 15.53
C ASN A 424 -32.73 -12.17 16.78
N ASN A 425 -33.36 -11.19 17.43
CA ASN A 425 -34.29 -11.41 18.55
C ASN A 425 -35.72 -11.70 18.10
N LYS A 426 -35.96 -11.77 16.78
CA LYS A 426 -37.22 -12.20 16.17
C LYS A 426 -36.89 -13.10 14.99
N PHE A 427 -37.34 -14.35 15.02
CA PHE A 427 -37.12 -15.29 13.93
C PHE A 427 -38.28 -16.27 13.78
N SER A 428 -38.45 -16.76 12.57
CA SER A 428 -39.33 -17.88 12.23
C SER A 428 -38.75 -18.55 11.00
N CYS A 429 -38.36 -19.81 11.11
CA CYS A 429 -37.83 -20.60 10.00
C CYS A 429 -38.40 -22.00 10.01
N THR A 430 -38.23 -22.70 8.88
CA THR A 430 -38.56 -24.12 8.77
C THR A 430 -37.37 -24.86 8.21
N PHE A 431 -37.06 -26.01 8.79
CA PHE A 431 -36.03 -26.91 8.29
C PHE A 431 -36.54 -28.35 8.29
N THR A 432 -35.89 -29.19 7.50
CA THR A 432 -36.24 -30.60 7.34
C THR A 432 -35.21 -31.43 8.09
N LEU A 433 -35.68 -32.25 9.02
CA LEU A 433 -34.87 -33.18 9.78
C LEU A 433 -35.06 -34.59 9.24
N ILE A 434 -33.98 -35.23 8.79
CA ILE A 434 -33.97 -36.64 8.38
C ILE A 434 -33.46 -37.45 9.56
N ARG A 435 -34.30 -38.33 10.11
CA ARG A 435 -33.97 -39.15 11.28
C ARG A 435 -33.10 -40.33 10.88
N ASP A 436 -31.90 -40.40 11.47
CA ASP A 436 -31.12 -41.64 11.62
C ASP A 436 -31.49 -42.34 12.95
N SER A 437 -31.23 -43.63 13.03
CA SER A 437 -31.49 -44.57 14.13
C SER A 437 -31.12 -44.08 15.54
N LEU A 438 -30.22 -43.11 15.67
CA LEU A 438 -29.70 -42.59 16.93
C LEU A 438 -30.44 -41.36 17.50
N LEU A 439 -31.32 -40.70 16.73
CA LEU A 439 -31.98 -39.46 17.16
C LEU A 439 -33.43 -39.69 17.64
N SER A 440 -33.74 -39.28 18.88
CA SER A 440 -35.14 -39.21 19.36
C SER A 440 -35.74 -37.84 19.06
N ILE A 441 -36.89 -37.81 18.37
CA ILE A 441 -37.60 -36.57 18.06
C ILE A 441 -38.07 -35.85 19.34
N SER A 442 -38.38 -36.58 20.42
CA SER A 442 -38.78 -35.97 21.69
C SER A 442 -37.63 -35.21 22.35
N THR A 443 -36.40 -35.73 22.25
CA THR A 443 -35.19 -35.07 22.74
C THR A 443 -34.95 -33.77 21.98
N PHE A 444 -34.98 -33.83 20.64
CA PHE A 444 -34.81 -32.66 19.79
C PHE A 444 -35.82 -31.55 20.07
N MET A 445 -37.10 -31.91 20.28
CA MET A 445 -38.17 -30.96 20.55
C MET A 445 -38.06 -30.30 21.93
N GLY A 446 -37.29 -30.89 22.85
CA GLY A 446 -37.04 -30.36 24.20
C GLY A 446 -35.72 -29.62 24.35
N SER A 447 -34.90 -29.52 23.29
CA SER A 447 -33.57 -28.91 23.36
C SER A 447 -33.65 -27.40 23.61
N SER A 448 -32.93 -26.93 24.63
CA SER A 448 -32.77 -25.49 24.92
C SER A 448 -31.78 -24.80 23.99
N GLU A 449 -30.94 -25.56 23.29
CA GLU A 449 -30.04 -25.03 22.27
C GLU A 449 -29.93 -26.01 21.11
N ILE A 450 -30.00 -25.49 19.89
CA ILE A 450 -29.80 -26.26 18.66
C ILE A 450 -28.71 -25.56 17.84
N ILE A 451 -27.65 -26.28 17.53
CA ILE A 451 -26.57 -25.80 16.67
C ILE A 451 -26.54 -26.64 15.40
N ILE A 452 -26.73 -25.97 14.26
CA ILE A 452 -26.64 -26.57 12.92
C ILE A 452 -25.38 -26.01 12.25
N GLN A 453 -24.49 -26.89 11.79
CA GLN A 453 -23.28 -26.51 11.10
C GLN A 453 -23.28 -27.02 9.66
N GLN A 454 -23.02 -26.12 8.71
CA GLN A 454 -22.84 -26.43 7.30
C GLN A 454 -21.38 -26.17 6.90
N ASN A 455 -20.75 -27.10 6.20
CA ASN A 455 -19.43 -26.89 5.61
C ASN A 455 -19.58 -26.30 4.20
N ILE A 456 -18.79 -25.27 3.90
CA ILE A 456 -18.68 -24.66 2.58
C ILE A 456 -17.21 -24.59 2.21
N ILE A 457 -16.88 -25.10 1.03
CA ILE A 457 -15.56 -24.93 0.44
C ILE A 457 -15.62 -23.64 -0.37
N ILE A 458 -14.83 -22.64 0.02
CA ILE A 458 -14.61 -21.44 -0.78
C ILE A 458 -13.48 -21.75 -1.75
N GLU A 459 -13.73 -21.56 -3.03
CA GLU A 459 -12.75 -21.61 -4.11
C GLU A 459 -12.98 -20.38 -4.99
N LEU A 460 -12.09 -19.40 -4.86
CA LEU A 460 -12.13 -18.16 -5.59
C LEU A 460 -10.81 -17.97 -6.32
N ASP A 461 -10.91 -17.74 -7.62
CA ASP A 461 -9.79 -17.37 -8.45
C ASP A 461 -9.63 -15.85 -8.50
N ASN A 462 -8.39 -15.39 -8.67
CA ASN A 462 -8.06 -14.01 -9.01
C ASN A 462 -8.53 -12.94 -8.00
N VAL A 463 -8.51 -13.23 -6.70
CA VAL A 463 -8.72 -12.23 -5.63
C VAL A 463 -7.47 -11.35 -5.53
N PHE A 464 -7.43 -10.27 -6.32
CA PHE A 464 -6.23 -9.43 -6.48
C PHE A 464 -4.99 -10.24 -6.91
N LYS A 465 -5.18 -11.08 -7.94
CA LYS A 465 -4.17 -11.99 -8.52
C LYS A 465 -3.70 -13.12 -7.60
N GLU A 466 -4.49 -13.44 -6.57
CA GLU A 466 -4.25 -14.58 -5.69
C GLU A 466 -5.46 -15.52 -5.70
N ASN A 467 -5.24 -16.82 -5.54
CA ASN A 467 -6.32 -17.80 -5.44
C ASN A 467 -6.60 -18.12 -3.97
N ILE A 468 -7.88 -18.15 -3.60
CA ILE A 468 -8.31 -18.49 -2.24
C ILE A 468 -9.02 -19.84 -2.26
N LYS A 469 -8.47 -20.80 -1.51
CA LYS A 469 -9.13 -22.07 -1.21
C LYS A 469 -9.20 -22.30 0.29
N LYS A 470 -10.40 -22.33 0.87
CA LYS A 470 -10.57 -22.45 2.33
C LYS A 470 -11.90 -23.09 2.71
N ASP A 471 -11.87 -24.00 3.68
CA ASP A 471 -13.07 -24.50 4.33
C ASP A 471 -13.62 -23.47 5.33
N VAL A 472 -14.92 -23.21 5.24
CA VAL A 472 -15.64 -22.39 6.22
C VAL A 472 -16.88 -23.11 6.70
N PHE A 473 -17.23 -22.86 7.96
CA PHE A 473 -18.38 -23.44 8.60
C PHE A 473 -19.40 -22.33 8.87
N ILE A 474 -20.62 -22.48 8.37
CA ILE A 474 -21.74 -21.62 8.78
C ILE A 474 -22.43 -22.31 9.94
N ARG A 475 -22.47 -21.63 11.09
CA ARG A 475 -23.17 -22.09 12.28
C ARG A 475 -24.45 -21.30 12.48
N HIS A 476 -25.55 -22.02 12.64
CA HIS A 476 -26.85 -21.51 13.04
C HIS A 476 -27.14 -22.00 14.45
N THR A 477 -27.17 -21.08 15.41
CA THR A 477 -27.47 -21.37 16.81
C THR A 477 -28.84 -20.82 17.15
N PHE A 478 -29.72 -21.69 17.61
CA PHE A 478 -31.03 -21.36 18.14
C PHE A 478 -31.02 -21.61 19.65
N THR A 479 -31.12 -20.54 20.44
CA THR A 479 -31.20 -20.64 21.91
C THR A 479 -32.65 -20.43 22.33
N ASN A 480 -33.17 -21.35 23.15
CA ASN A 480 -34.56 -21.47 23.58
C ASN A 480 -35.59 -21.30 22.43
N PRO A 481 -35.45 -22.02 21.30
CA PRO A 481 -36.42 -21.95 20.22
C PRO A 481 -37.75 -22.59 20.63
N ASN A 482 -38.85 -22.04 20.14
CA ASN A 482 -40.14 -22.72 20.13
C ASN A 482 -40.21 -23.62 18.90
N LEU A 483 -40.29 -24.94 19.10
CA LEU A 483 -40.25 -25.94 18.04
C LEU A 483 -41.64 -26.55 17.83
N SER A 484 -42.04 -26.72 16.57
CA SER A 484 -43.27 -27.42 16.20
C SER A 484 -43.10 -28.26 14.94
N VAL A 485 -43.70 -29.44 14.89
CA VAL A 485 -43.68 -30.30 13.69
C VAL A 485 -44.82 -29.86 12.77
N ILE A 486 -44.50 -29.46 11.54
CA ILE A 486 -45.48 -29.08 10.52
C ILE A 486 -46.07 -30.32 9.86
N ASN A 487 -45.21 -31.24 9.40
CA ASN A 487 -45.61 -32.51 8.83
C ASN A 487 -44.46 -33.53 8.94
N ASN A 488 -44.79 -34.81 8.73
CA ASN A 488 -43.81 -35.88 8.66
C ASN A 488 -44.12 -36.82 7.48
N THR A 489 -43.07 -37.40 6.91
CA THR A 489 -43.18 -38.41 5.84
C THR A 489 -42.31 -39.61 6.18
N LYS A 490 -42.82 -40.81 5.88
CA LYS A 490 -42.16 -42.09 6.18
C LYS A 490 -41.79 -42.79 4.88
N SER A 491 -40.50 -43.05 4.66
CA SER A 491 -40.02 -43.94 3.61
C SER A 491 -39.60 -45.29 4.20
N LYS A 492 -39.33 -46.30 3.35
CA LYS A 492 -38.97 -47.67 3.79
C LYS A 492 -37.71 -47.72 4.69
N LYS A 493 -36.89 -46.66 4.75
CA LYS A 493 -35.67 -46.61 5.59
C LYS A 493 -35.53 -45.37 6.49
N ASN A 494 -36.11 -44.21 6.14
CA ASN A 494 -35.91 -42.96 6.89
C ASN A 494 -37.24 -42.26 7.25
N TYR A 495 -37.29 -41.59 8.41
CA TYR A 495 -38.35 -40.65 8.75
C TYR A 495 -37.88 -39.23 8.47
N THR A 496 -38.72 -38.43 7.80
CA THR A 496 -38.44 -37.02 7.53
C THR A 496 -39.46 -36.15 8.26
N TYR A 497 -38.98 -35.17 9.03
CA TYR A 497 -39.82 -34.23 9.79
C TYR A 497 -39.59 -32.82 9.26
N LYS A 498 -40.65 -32.10 8.88
CA LYS A 498 -40.57 -30.66 8.63
C LYS A 498 -40.85 -29.94 9.94
N ILE A 499 -39.84 -29.26 10.48
CA ILE A 499 -39.89 -28.60 11.77
C ILE A 499 -39.90 -27.10 11.55
N LYS A 500 -40.74 -26.40 12.30
CA LYS A 500 -40.72 -24.95 12.43
C LYS A 500 -40.03 -24.57 13.73
N ALA A 501 -39.06 -23.66 13.64
CA ALA A 501 -38.47 -23.00 14.79
C ALA A 501 -38.84 -21.51 14.75
N ASP A 502 -39.47 -21.01 15.81
CA ASP A 502 -39.77 -19.60 15.98
C ASP A 502 -39.50 -19.15 17.42
N ASN A 503 -39.65 -17.85 17.70
CA ASN A 503 -39.56 -17.31 19.05
C ASN A 503 -40.75 -16.43 19.39
N LYS A 504 -41.97 -16.89 19.10
CA LYS A 504 -43.22 -16.13 19.33
C LYS A 504 -43.38 -15.56 20.75
N HIS A 505 -42.73 -16.16 21.75
CA HIS A 505 -42.73 -15.69 23.14
C HIS A 505 -41.57 -14.72 23.47
N HIS A 506 -40.77 -14.30 22.49
CA HIS A 506 -39.61 -13.39 22.62
C HIS A 506 -38.47 -13.83 23.57
N LEU A 507 -38.51 -15.06 24.08
CA LEU A 507 -37.49 -15.60 25.00
C LEU A 507 -36.29 -16.24 24.28
N GLY A 508 -36.44 -16.58 22.99
CA GLY A 508 -35.41 -17.26 22.19
C GLY A 508 -34.59 -16.31 21.33
N ARG A 509 -33.36 -16.71 20.99
CA ARG A 509 -32.41 -15.95 20.14
C ARG A 509 -31.90 -16.81 18.98
N TYR A 510 -31.76 -16.19 17.81
CA TYR A 510 -31.10 -16.81 16.66
C TYR A 510 -29.78 -16.10 16.37
N LYS A 511 -28.70 -16.87 16.28
CA LYS A 511 -27.37 -16.40 15.92
C LYS A 511 -26.86 -17.17 14.70
N ARG A 512 -26.44 -16.44 13.67
CA ARG A 512 -25.68 -16.98 12.54
C ARG A 512 -24.25 -16.47 12.62
N MET A 513 -23.27 -17.36 12.46
CA MET A 513 -21.86 -16.97 12.35
C MET A 513 -21.14 -17.79 11.28
N THR A 514 -20.12 -17.19 10.66
CA THR A 514 -19.12 -17.92 9.88
C THR A 514 -17.87 -18.13 10.72
N THR A 515 -17.29 -19.33 10.67
CA THR A 515 -16.10 -19.74 11.45
C THR A 515 -15.18 -20.60 10.60
N LEU A 516 -13.88 -20.55 10.89
CA LEU A 516 -12.84 -21.37 10.24
C LEU A 516 -12.62 -22.71 10.94
N THR A 517 -13.12 -22.85 12.17
CA THR A 517 -13.00 -24.09 12.94
C THR A 517 -14.32 -24.86 12.85
N PRO A 518 -14.30 -26.19 12.64
CA PRO A 518 -15.49 -27.02 12.82
C PRO A 518 -15.79 -27.20 14.30
N ILE A 519 -17.05 -27.44 14.66
CA ILE A 519 -17.37 -28.02 15.97
C ILE A 519 -16.92 -29.48 15.95
N THR A 520 -16.07 -29.88 16.89
CA THR A 520 -15.73 -31.27 17.15
C THR A 520 -16.64 -31.85 18.23
N PRO A 521 -17.11 -33.11 18.11
CA PRO A 521 -18.00 -33.75 19.09
C PRO A 521 -17.45 -33.85 20.53
N ALA A 522 -16.17 -33.50 20.74
CA ALA A 522 -15.52 -33.50 22.05
C ALA A 522 -15.80 -32.22 22.87
N ASN A 523 -16.23 -31.13 22.23
CA ASN A 523 -16.59 -29.88 22.90
C ASN A 523 -18.10 -29.64 22.71
N GLU A 524 -18.84 -30.08 23.73
CA GLU A 524 -20.27 -29.82 23.98
C GLU A 524 -21.28 -30.67 23.18
N LYS A 525 -22.29 -31.13 23.94
CA LYS A 525 -23.25 -32.18 23.59
C LYS A 525 -24.16 -31.75 22.43
N GLU A 526 -24.39 -32.71 21.54
CA GLU A 526 -25.37 -32.69 20.43
C GLU A 526 -25.10 -31.68 19.31
N VAL A 527 -24.06 -31.93 18.51
CA VAL A 527 -23.97 -31.40 17.14
C VAL A 527 -24.76 -32.33 16.22
N MET A 528 -25.87 -31.84 15.68
CA MET A 528 -26.63 -32.55 14.65
C MET A 528 -26.18 -32.09 13.26
N SER A 529 -25.64 -33.02 12.47
CA SER A 529 -25.52 -32.85 11.02
C SER A 529 -26.91 -32.95 10.38
N ILE A 530 -27.29 -31.94 9.58
CA ILE A 530 -28.52 -31.93 8.78
C ILE A 530 -28.16 -31.99 7.31
#